data_AF-A0A7C5A834-F1
#
_entry.id   AF-A0A7C5A834-F1
#
_cell.length_a   1.000
_cell.length_b   1.000
_cell.length_c   1.000
_cell.angle_alpha   90.00
_cell.angle_beta   90.00
_cell.angle_gamma   90.00
#
_symmetry.space_group_name_H-M   'P 1'
#
loop_
_entity.id
_entity.type
_entity.pdbx_description
1 polymer ?
#
loop_
_entity_poly.entity_id
_entity_poly.type
_entity_poly.pdbx_seq_one_letter_code
_entity_poly.pdbx_strand_id
1 'polypeptide(L)'
;MMKSQKGCLVIAAIVLLLLLIAGGLMILFTPGTAKSGGGEKPVLQVLQPQPNTPVYAYVSLPVQATASGQKVSILWLRFYVDDLLAGEQQGNGLQLIGTWSWIPLSAGQHTLAFVARNEQGQENIVTLPVIVLPTADRDADTVTDNQDACPDQAGAALRQGCPIANDADNDGLNDDQDACPQEAGLPDLRGCQPWNQPDQDGDGVADWADHCPGAIGWPEQNGCPQEAWLQDGDADGVSDTADSCPQQAGPAENGGCPLPQESDQDGDSIPNGQDACADQAGSPLNSGCPLSQDRDGDGIPDEQDQCPDSAGWSGFNGCLPAGWNVDTDGDGVLNFLDRCDNEQGPAENLGCPMPDDNDGDGVPNDQDNCRDRYGPAHRQGCPAERNLPVVVERTCRFPWLCSYPDAEQSTNVNQMPACPGDQDCDGVTDDADDCPSQFGIFELYGNGLLVGCPGDANGNGQADEVDSDSDGLPDTWDACPTQIGAEGNGGCPWPHDEEVELEIHLFGVYTPQPYDNFYCYARLQNWPWWMRLPEDGPLPRAGNVYRVEEKISINLVGDEALQIEMFCEGQTDASASIQGLGYIRRELGSQFWHGGVLDIWSDTAGFLAELYIRTRR
;
A
#
# COMPACT_ATOMS: atom_id res chain seq x y z
N MET A 1 76.26 -41.06 -50.59
CA MET A 1 75.09 -41.50 -49.80
C MET A 1 74.88 -40.52 -48.65
N MET A 2 73.91 -39.60 -48.72
CA MET A 2 73.60 -38.66 -47.63
C MET A 2 72.11 -38.30 -47.64
N LYS A 3 71.33 -38.86 -46.71
CA LYS A 3 70.01 -38.37 -46.27
C LYS A 3 69.62 -39.09 -44.97
N SER A 4 68.82 -38.42 -44.13
CA SER A 4 68.40 -38.83 -42.78
C SER A 4 69.43 -38.66 -41.65
N GLN A 5 69.51 -37.43 -41.13
CA GLN A 5 70.03 -37.16 -39.77
C GLN A 5 69.30 -35.98 -39.08
N LYS A 6 68.54 -35.15 -39.83
CA LYS A 6 67.78 -34.01 -39.28
C LYS A 6 66.44 -34.37 -38.62
N GLY A 7 65.92 -35.59 -38.81
CA GLY A 7 64.61 -36.00 -38.25
C GLY A 7 64.64 -36.30 -36.75
N CYS A 8 65.61 -37.09 -36.29
CA CYS A 8 65.65 -37.56 -34.90
C CYS A 8 65.82 -36.41 -33.87
N LEU A 9 66.57 -35.36 -34.23
CA LEU A 9 66.85 -34.23 -33.34
C LEU A 9 65.61 -33.38 -33.03
N VAL A 10 64.69 -33.23 -34.00
CA VAL A 10 63.43 -32.51 -33.79
C VAL A 10 62.48 -33.31 -32.90
N ILE A 11 62.36 -34.62 -33.14
CA ILE A 11 61.52 -35.52 -32.33
C ILE A 11 62.04 -35.58 -30.88
N ALA A 12 63.36 -35.70 -30.69
CA ALA A 12 63.97 -35.69 -29.36
C ALA A 12 63.72 -34.37 -28.59
N ALA A 13 63.80 -33.22 -29.28
CA ALA A 13 63.51 -31.91 -28.68
C ALA A 13 62.04 -31.77 -28.26
N ILE A 14 61.09 -32.22 -29.10
CA ILE A 14 59.65 -32.18 -28.80
C ILE A 14 59.31 -33.11 -27.62
N VAL A 15 59.86 -34.32 -27.58
CA VAL A 15 59.67 -35.25 -26.45
C VAL A 15 60.24 -34.66 -25.15
N LEU A 16 61.42 -34.02 -25.20
CA LEU A 16 62.00 -33.38 -24.02
C LEU A 16 61.16 -32.19 -23.53
N LEU A 17 60.61 -31.39 -24.45
CA LEU A 17 59.72 -30.26 -24.12
C LEU A 17 58.41 -30.74 -23.48
N LEU A 18 57.79 -31.80 -24.03
CA LEU A 18 56.58 -32.39 -23.48
C LEU A 18 56.82 -33.03 -22.09
N LEU A 19 57.98 -33.65 -21.87
CA LEU A 19 58.37 -34.17 -20.56
C LEU A 19 58.62 -33.06 -19.53
N LEU A 20 59.14 -31.90 -19.95
CA LEU A 20 59.28 -30.73 -19.08
C LEU A 20 57.93 -30.09 -18.73
N ILE A 21 56.99 -30.04 -19.67
CA ILE A 21 55.61 -29.57 -19.41
C ILE A 21 54.88 -30.53 -18.47
N ALA A 22 54.98 -31.85 -18.68
CA ALA A 22 54.39 -32.86 -17.81
C ALA A 22 55.05 -32.91 -16.41
N GLY A 23 56.36 -32.67 -16.30
CA GLY A 23 57.07 -32.61 -15.03
C GLY A 23 56.84 -31.32 -14.26
N GLY A 24 56.67 -30.18 -14.95
CA GLY A 24 56.46 -28.87 -14.34
C GLY A 24 55.10 -28.70 -13.67
N LEU A 25 54.08 -29.46 -14.08
CA LEU A 25 52.72 -29.38 -13.53
C LEU A 25 52.48 -30.26 -12.28
N MET A 26 53.51 -30.94 -11.77
CA MET A 26 53.42 -31.85 -10.61
C MET A 26 54.04 -31.28 -9.31
N ILE A 27 54.23 -29.96 -9.24
CA ILE A 27 54.54 -29.23 -8.01
C ILE A 27 53.63 -27.99 -7.92
N LEU A 28 52.49 -28.13 -7.22
CA LEU A 28 51.72 -27.08 -6.52
C LEU A 28 50.28 -27.51 -6.15
N PHE A 29 49.83 -28.70 -6.57
CA PHE A 29 48.66 -29.35 -5.98
C PHE A 29 49.05 -30.68 -5.31
N THR A 30 49.70 -30.58 -4.15
CA THR A 30 49.35 -31.52 -3.09
C THR A 30 47.87 -31.29 -2.79
N PRO A 31 46.96 -32.28 -2.92
CA PRO A 31 45.67 -32.17 -2.28
C PRO A 31 45.98 -32.01 -0.78
N GLY A 32 45.64 -30.85 -0.24
CA GLY A 32 45.67 -30.66 1.20
C GLY A 32 44.70 -31.69 1.76
N THR A 33 45.22 -32.77 2.35
CA THR A 33 44.45 -33.58 3.28
C THR A 33 44.18 -32.68 4.47
N ALA A 34 43.13 -31.87 4.34
CA ALA A 34 42.51 -31.15 5.42
C ALA A 34 42.31 -32.20 6.50
N LYS A 35 43.12 -32.10 7.57
CA LYS A 35 42.91 -32.93 8.74
C LYS A 35 41.47 -32.66 9.13
N SER A 36 40.62 -33.68 9.05
CA SER A 36 39.37 -33.73 9.77
C SER A 36 39.74 -33.75 11.26
N GLY A 37 40.12 -32.58 11.77
CA GLY A 37 40.29 -32.36 13.19
C GLY A 37 38.97 -32.73 13.83
N GLY A 38 39.03 -33.60 14.84
CA GLY A 38 37.90 -33.84 15.72
C GLY A 38 37.65 -32.58 16.56
N GLY A 39 37.18 -31.52 15.93
CA GLY A 39 36.50 -30.44 16.61
C GLY A 39 35.25 -30.99 17.30
N GLU A 40 34.74 -30.23 18.26
CA GLU A 40 33.61 -30.68 19.06
C GLU A 40 32.27 -30.27 18.44
N LYS A 41 31.49 -31.27 18.04
CA LYS A 41 30.09 -31.10 17.61
C LYS A 41 29.27 -30.38 18.70
N PRO A 42 28.31 -29.51 18.33
CA PRO A 42 27.38 -28.91 19.28
C PRO A 42 26.68 -29.94 20.18
N VAL A 43 26.62 -29.68 21.48
CA VAL A 43 25.77 -30.43 22.42
C VAL A 43 24.36 -29.87 22.30
N LEU A 44 23.39 -30.75 22.08
CA LEU A 44 21.96 -30.40 21.96
C LEU A 44 21.18 -30.93 23.15
N GLN A 45 20.27 -30.12 23.69
CA GLN A 45 19.32 -30.55 24.72
C GLN A 45 17.92 -30.01 24.39
N VAL A 46 16.96 -30.92 24.21
CA VAL A 46 15.54 -30.56 24.11
C VAL A 46 15.00 -30.26 25.51
N LEU A 47 14.34 -29.12 25.67
CA LEU A 47 13.67 -28.69 26.90
C LEU A 47 12.16 -28.93 26.82
N GLN A 48 11.55 -28.66 25.66
CA GLN A 48 10.14 -28.94 25.38
C GLN A 48 9.95 -29.37 23.91
N PRO A 49 9.02 -30.30 23.61
CA PRO A 49 8.24 -31.11 24.57
C PRO A 49 9.12 -32.13 25.31
N GLN A 50 8.62 -32.66 26.43
CA GLN A 50 9.29 -33.75 27.14
C GLN A 50 8.93 -35.11 26.49
N PRO A 51 9.81 -36.13 26.55
CA PRO A 51 9.49 -37.45 26.01
C PRO A 51 8.25 -38.06 26.67
N ASN A 52 7.30 -38.53 25.84
CA ASN A 52 5.98 -39.05 26.24
C ASN A 52 5.00 -38.00 26.82
N THR A 53 5.22 -36.70 26.64
CA THR A 53 4.14 -35.71 26.78
C THR A 53 3.05 -36.00 25.73
N PRO A 54 1.75 -36.10 26.10
CA PRO A 54 0.68 -36.21 25.13
C PRO A 54 0.56 -34.90 24.34
N VAL A 55 0.48 -35.01 23.02
CA VAL A 55 0.28 -33.90 22.10
C VAL A 55 -1.04 -34.17 21.35
N TYR A 56 -1.81 -33.13 21.06
CA TYR A 56 -3.11 -33.22 20.39
C TYR A 56 -3.09 -32.41 19.10
N ALA A 57 -3.79 -32.89 18.07
CA ALA A 57 -3.98 -32.16 16.82
C ALA A 57 -4.63 -30.79 17.10
N TYR A 58 -4.25 -29.78 16.31
CA TYR A 58 -4.74 -28.40 16.39
C TYR A 58 -4.45 -27.66 17.72
N VAL A 59 -3.73 -28.28 18.66
CA VAL A 59 -3.30 -27.65 19.93
C VAL A 59 -1.85 -27.17 19.81
N SER A 60 -1.62 -25.88 20.05
CA SER A 60 -0.29 -25.27 19.98
C SER A 60 0.64 -25.80 21.06
N LEU A 61 1.72 -26.46 20.63
CA LEU A 61 2.75 -27.05 21.47
C LEU A 61 3.97 -26.13 21.55
N PRO A 62 4.39 -25.65 22.73
CA PRO A 62 5.65 -24.95 22.87
C PRO A 62 6.83 -25.90 22.65
N VAL A 63 7.77 -25.48 21.80
CA VAL A 63 8.97 -26.25 21.45
C VAL A 63 10.19 -25.42 21.85
N GLN A 64 11.12 -26.02 22.60
CA GLN A 64 12.32 -25.33 23.04
C GLN A 64 13.50 -26.28 23.13
N ALA A 65 14.65 -25.83 22.59
CA ALA A 65 15.91 -26.57 22.65
C ALA A 65 17.10 -25.64 22.84
N THR A 66 18.17 -26.16 23.43
CA THR A 66 19.45 -25.45 23.57
C THR A 66 20.54 -26.13 22.75
N ALA A 67 21.45 -25.31 22.23
CA ALA A 67 22.68 -25.74 21.59
C ALA A 67 23.88 -25.10 22.32
N SER A 68 24.86 -25.91 22.71
CA SER A 68 26.04 -25.46 23.45
C SER A 68 27.33 -25.99 22.83
N GLY A 69 28.29 -25.11 22.56
CA GLY A 69 29.65 -25.45 22.15
C GLY A 69 30.64 -25.13 23.27
N GLN A 70 31.56 -26.04 23.60
CA GLN A 70 32.47 -25.83 24.74
C GLN A 70 33.38 -24.60 24.59
N LYS A 71 33.87 -24.35 23.36
CA LYS A 71 34.92 -23.35 23.04
C LYS A 71 34.80 -22.78 21.62
N VAL A 72 33.66 -23.02 20.97
CA VAL A 72 33.37 -22.65 19.58
C VAL A 72 31.93 -22.16 19.60
N SER A 73 31.65 -20.99 19.03
CA SER A 73 30.29 -20.47 19.06
C SER A 73 29.37 -21.29 18.15
N ILE A 74 28.09 -21.32 18.54
CA ILE A 74 27.00 -21.83 17.72
C ILE A 74 26.58 -20.71 16.76
N LEU A 75 26.58 -21.01 15.46
CA LEU A 75 26.09 -20.12 14.41
C LEU A 75 24.56 -20.15 14.36
N TRP A 76 23.99 -21.36 14.37
CA TRP A 76 22.55 -21.53 14.35
C TRP A 76 22.08 -22.83 15.01
N LEU A 77 20.81 -22.81 15.41
CA LEU A 77 20.00 -23.96 15.81
C LEU A 77 18.72 -23.92 14.99
N ARG A 78 18.42 -25.01 14.30
CA ARG A 78 17.23 -25.22 13.47
C ARG A 78 16.31 -26.25 14.12
N PHE A 79 15.02 -26.02 13.96
CA PHE A 79 13.94 -26.91 14.35
C PHE A 79 13.20 -27.38 13.10
N TYR A 80 12.98 -28.69 13.01
CA TYR A 80 12.30 -29.36 11.92
C TYR A 80 11.15 -30.23 12.44
N VAL A 81 10.10 -30.37 11.63
CA VAL A 81 8.99 -31.30 11.82
C VAL A 81 8.91 -32.16 10.57
N ASP A 82 9.06 -33.48 10.71
CA ASP A 82 8.98 -34.44 9.59
C ASP A 82 9.85 -34.02 8.38
N ASP A 83 11.12 -33.71 8.69
CA ASP A 83 12.17 -33.21 7.79
C ASP A 83 11.92 -31.82 7.14
N LEU A 84 10.77 -31.17 7.38
CA LEU A 84 10.49 -29.78 6.97
C LEU A 84 11.03 -28.77 8.00
N LEU A 85 11.65 -27.67 7.53
CA LEU A 85 12.17 -26.61 8.40
C LEU A 85 11.01 -25.78 8.99
N ALA A 86 10.83 -25.88 10.31
CA ALA A 86 9.78 -25.21 11.07
C ALA A 86 10.27 -23.97 11.83
N GLY A 87 11.59 -23.78 11.98
CA GLY A 87 12.16 -22.56 12.53
C GLY A 87 13.68 -22.56 12.64
N GLU A 88 14.28 -21.38 12.75
CA GLU A 88 15.71 -21.18 12.94
C GLU A 88 15.97 -20.11 14.02
N GLN A 89 17.01 -20.32 14.81
CA GLN A 89 17.61 -19.31 15.68
C GLN A 89 19.07 -19.11 15.26
N GLN A 90 19.41 -17.91 14.78
CA GLN A 90 20.77 -17.48 14.50
C GLN A 90 21.47 -16.93 15.75
N GLY A 91 22.80 -16.92 15.76
CA GLY A 91 23.62 -16.30 16.80
C GLY A 91 25.13 -16.51 16.62
N ASN A 92 25.89 -16.16 17.65
CA ASN A 92 27.35 -16.21 17.66
C ASN A 92 27.93 -16.47 19.08
N GLY A 93 27.14 -17.07 19.97
CA GLY A 93 27.50 -17.36 21.36
C GLY A 93 27.90 -18.82 21.60
N LEU A 94 28.59 -19.08 22.72
CA LEU A 94 28.92 -20.45 23.17
C LEU A 94 27.68 -21.28 23.56
N GLN A 95 26.57 -20.62 23.87
CA GLN A 95 25.27 -21.24 24.08
C GLN A 95 24.21 -20.43 23.33
N LEU A 96 23.22 -21.14 22.78
CA LEU A 96 22.11 -20.62 22.02
C LEU A 96 20.83 -21.35 22.44
N ILE A 97 19.70 -20.64 22.49
CA ILE A 97 18.40 -21.19 22.90
C ILE A 97 17.40 -20.84 21.81
N GLY A 98 16.82 -21.85 21.17
CA GLY A 98 15.73 -21.68 20.22
C GLY A 98 14.40 -22.01 20.89
N THR A 99 13.40 -21.16 20.68
CA THR A 99 12.03 -21.32 21.19
C THR A 99 11.06 -21.05 20.04
N TRP A 100 10.13 -21.97 19.82
CA TRP A 100 9.15 -21.94 18.74
C TRP A 100 7.79 -22.44 19.26
N SER A 101 6.73 -22.29 18.46
CA SER A 101 5.46 -22.98 18.68
C SER A 101 5.18 -23.88 17.48
N TRP A 102 4.59 -25.06 17.72
CA TRP A 102 4.18 -25.99 16.67
C TRP A 102 2.75 -26.42 16.89
N ILE A 103 1.90 -26.24 15.88
CA ILE A 103 0.55 -26.80 15.84
C ILE A 103 0.61 -28.04 14.93
N PRO A 104 0.42 -29.26 15.45
CA PRO A 104 0.32 -30.45 14.62
C PRO A 104 -1.06 -30.50 13.96
N LEU A 105 -1.10 -30.72 12.65
CA LEU A 105 -2.32 -30.59 11.84
C LEU A 105 -2.93 -31.93 11.41
N SER A 106 -2.35 -33.03 11.88
CA SER A 106 -2.83 -34.38 11.72
C SER A 106 -2.52 -35.18 12.99
N ALA A 107 -3.33 -36.21 13.26
CA ALA A 107 -3.03 -37.20 14.29
C ALA A 107 -2.16 -38.31 13.69
N GLY A 108 -1.17 -38.80 14.45
CA GLY A 108 -0.21 -39.78 13.95
C GLY A 108 1.12 -39.77 14.68
N GLN A 109 2.14 -40.34 14.04
CA GLN A 109 3.52 -40.29 14.51
C GLN A 109 4.28 -39.22 13.73
N HIS A 110 4.87 -38.27 14.46
CA HIS A 110 5.69 -37.18 13.92
C HIS A 110 7.12 -37.27 14.47
N THR A 111 8.07 -36.68 13.76
CA THR A 111 9.47 -36.59 14.16
C THR A 111 9.87 -35.13 14.28
N LEU A 112 10.09 -34.67 15.52
CA LEU A 112 10.73 -33.39 15.77
C LEU A 112 12.24 -33.57 15.65
N ALA A 113 12.94 -32.69 14.95
CA ALA A 113 14.40 -32.74 14.84
C ALA A 113 15.04 -31.37 15.10
N PHE A 114 16.12 -31.39 15.86
CA PHE A 114 16.88 -30.20 16.24
C PHE A 114 18.30 -30.35 15.70
N VAL A 115 18.75 -29.38 14.89
CA VAL A 115 20.07 -29.41 14.24
C VAL A 115 20.82 -28.13 14.60
N ALA A 116 22.05 -28.24 15.10
CA ALA A 116 22.88 -27.06 15.38
C ALA A 116 24.25 -27.15 14.71
N ARG A 117 24.78 -25.99 14.31
CA ARG A 117 26.07 -25.83 13.64
C ARG A 117 26.98 -24.87 14.40
N ASN A 118 28.26 -25.21 14.53
CA ASN A 118 29.28 -24.32 15.09
C ASN A 118 30.07 -23.57 13.99
N GLU A 119 30.84 -22.55 14.39
CA GLU A 119 31.73 -21.77 13.49
C GLU A 119 32.76 -22.63 12.74
N GLN A 120 33.12 -23.81 13.27
CA GLN A 120 34.01 -24.78 12.62
C GLN A 120 33.30 -25.65 11.58
N GLY A 121 32.04 -25.33 11.24
CA GLY A 121 31.24 -26.03 10.24
C GLY A 121 30.77 -27.42 10.67
N GLN A 122 30.80 -27.73 11.96
CA GLN A 122 30.40 -29.03 12.48
C GLN A 122 28.98 -29.00 13.01
N GLU A 123 28.23 -30.04 12.67
CA GLU A 123 26.81 -30.15 12.96
C GLU A 123 26.51 -31.32 13.89
N ASN A 124 25.48 -31.16 14.72
CA ASN A 124 24.86 -32.25 15.47
C ASN A 124 23.35 -32.24 15.28
N ILE A 125 22.71 -33.39 15.44
CA ILE A 125 21.26 -33.57 15.34
C ILE A 125 20.74 -34.39 16.52
N VAL A 126 19.59 -33.99 17.06
CA VAL A 126 18.80 -34.77 18.02
C VAL A 126 17.38 -34.86 17.48
N THR A 127 16.84 -36.08 17.40
CA THR A 127 15.45 -36.34 17.02
C THR A 127 14.63 -36.77 18.24
N LEU A 128 13.35 -36.39 18.24
CA LEU A 128 12.36 -36.73 19.25
C LEU A 128 11.08 -37.20 18.54
N PRO A 129 10.76 -38.51 18.55
CA PRO A 129 9.48 -38.97 18.03
C PRO A 129 8.36 -38.54 18.97
N VAL A 130 7.28 -38.03 18.39
CA VAL A 130 6.07 -37.57 19.08
C VAL A 130 4.87 -38.31 18.50
N ILE A 131 3.91 -38.68 19.37
CA ILE A 131 2.61 -39.20 18.93
C ILE A 131 1.58 -38.10 19.19
N VAL A 132 0.95 -37.64 18.11
CA VAL A 132 -0.15 -36.68 18.14
C VAL A 132 -1.46 -37.46 18.16
N LEU A 133 -2.27 -37.21 19.18
CA LEU A 133 -3.60 -37.76 19.35
C LEU A 133 -4.62 -36.89 18.59
N PRO A 134 -5.71 -37.46 18.05
CA PRO A 134 -6.83 -36.65 17.59
C PRO A 134 -7.47 -35.93 18.79
N THR A 135 -7.95 -34.71 18.55
CA THR A 135 -8.94 -34.07 19.41
C THR A 135 -10.27 -34.82 19.33
N ALA A 136 -11.11 -34.66 20.35
CA ALA A 136 -12.51 -35.03 20.26
C ALA A 136 -13.32 -33.84 19.71
N ASP A 137 -14.38 -34.18 19.00
CA ASP A 137 -15.42 -33.31 18.46
C ASP A 137 -16.67 -34.22 18.47
N ARG A 138 -17.68 -33.87 19.29
CA ARG A 138 -18.74 -34.80 19.71
C ARG A 138 -20.04 -34.66 18.94
N ASP A 139 -20.32 -33.45 18.46
CA ASP A 139 -21.49 -33.06 17.70
C ASP A 139 -21.16 -32.69 16.24
N ALA A 140 -19.86 -32.64 15.88
CA ALA A 140 -19.31 -32.46 14.54
C ALA A 140 -19.48 -31.04 13.96
N ASP A 141 -19.36 -30.01 14.80
CA ASP A 141 -19.47 -28.59 14.41
C ASP A 141 -18.13 -27.95 14.01
N THR A 142 -17.03 -28.72 14.04
CA THR A 142 -15.62 -28.34 13.81
C THR A 142 -14.90 -27.65 14.97
N VAL A 143 -15.59 -27.30 16.06
CA VAL A 143 -15.00 -26.83 17.31
C VAL A 143 -14.73 -28.03 18.22
N THR A 144 -13.46 -28.24 18.56
CA THR A 144 -13.07 -29.41 19.38
C THR A 144 -13.65 -29.34 20.80
N ASP A 145 -13.98 -30.50 21.40
CA ASP A 145 -14.48 -30.74 22.78
C ASP A 145 -13.83 -29.90 23.90
N ASN A 146 -12.60 -29.42 23.67
CA ASN A 146 -11.75 -28.70 24.61
C ASN A 146 -11.56 -27.20 24.25
N GLN A 147 -12.28 -26.71 23.24
CA GLN A 147 -12.39 -25.31 22.81
C GLN A 147 -13.87 -24.88 22.73
N ASP A 148 -14.76 -25.84 22.54
CA ASP A 148 -16.20 -25.68 22.56
C ASP A 148 -16.77 -25.53 23.98
N ALA A 149 -17.74 -24.63 24.12
CA ALA A 149 -18.51 -24.34 25.33
C ALA A 149 -19.85 -25.11 25.40
N CYS A 150 -20.28 -25.74 24.31
CA CYS A 150 -21.49 -26.57 24.19
C CYS A 150 -21.28 -28.02 23.64
N PRO A 151 -20.35 -28.88 24.14
CA PRO A 151 -19.87 -30.13 23.48
C PRO A 151 -20.81 -31.34 23.32
N ASP A 152 -22.11 -31.11 23.22
CA ASP A 152 -23.14 -32.06 22.82
C ASP A 152 -24.25 -31.36 21.98
N GLN A 153 -23.99 -30.16 21.45
CA GLN A 153 -24.90 -29.26 20.72
C GLN A 153 -24.13 -28.37 19.72
N ALA A 154 -23.97 -28.83 18.48
CA ALA A 154 -23.28 -28.11 17.40
C ALA A 154 -23.74 -26.64 17.21
N GLY A 155 -22.78 -25.75 16.99
CA GLY A 155 -23.00 -24.33 16.77
C GLY A 155 -21.95 -23.69 15.86
N ALA A 156 -21.54 -22.46 16.18
CA ALA A 156 -20.61 -21.69 15.36
C ALA A 156 -19.29 -21.45 16.09
N ALA A 157 -18.16 -21.57 15.38
CA ALA A 157 -16.82 -21.30 15.93
C ALA A 157 -16.69 -19.90 16.57
N LEU A 158 -17.31 -18.88 15.97
CA LEU A 158 -17.37 -17.51 16.51
C LEU A 158 -18.06 -17.44 17.89
N ARG A 159 -18.94 -18.40 18.20
CA ARG A 159 -19.69 -18.52 19.46
C ARG A 159 -19.15 -19.62 20.37
N GLN A 160 -17.90 -20.07 20.15
CA GLN A 160 -17.27 -21.16 20.89
C GLN A 160 -18.10 -22.45 20.84
N GLY A 161 -18.58 -22.82 19.64
CA GLY A 161 -19.36 -24.03 19.36
C GLY A 161 -20.80 -24.02 19.89
N CYS A 162 -21.23 -22.98 20.60
CA CYS A 162 -22.62 -22.87 21.04
C CYS A 162 -23.57 -22.40 19.91
N PRO A 163 -24.77 -23.00 19.78
CA PRO A 163 -25.78 -22.59 18.81
C PRO A 163 -26.42 -21.25 19.16
N ILE A 164 -27.08 -20.64 18.18
CA ILE A 164 -27.89 -19.43 18.40
C ILE A 164 -29.27 -19.83 18.92
N ALA A 165 -29.76 -19.09 19.91
CA ALA A 165 -31.10 -19.30 20.47
C ALA A 165 -32.06 -18.28 19.87
N ASN A 166 -33.18 -18.77 19.32
CA ASN A 166 -34.14 -18.01 18.51
C ASN A 166 -33.46 -17.43 17.26
N ASP A 167 -33.14 -18.32 16.33
CA ASP A 167 -32.66 -18.06 14.97
C ASP A 167 -33.54 -18.93 14.07
N ALA A 168 -34.50 -18.30 13.39
CA ALA A 168 -35.62 -19.02 12.77
C ALA A 168 -35.34 -19.54 11.35
N ASP A 169 -34.36 -18.96 10.63
CA ASP A 169 -33.96 -19.36 9.28
C ASP A 169 -32.49 -19.83 9.18
N ASN A 170 -31.70 -19.69 10.25
CA ASN A 170 -30.35 -20.24 10.47
C ASN A 170 -29.23 -19.48 9.74
N ASP A 171 -29.32 -18.15 9.68
CA ASP A 171 -28.37 -17.29 8.96
C ASP A 171 -27.14 -16.83 9.78
N GLY A 172 -27.22 -16.88 11.12
CA GLY A 172 -26.17 -16.42 12.03
C GLY A 172 -26.53 -15.22 12.91
N LEU A 173 -27.68 -14.60 12.70
CA LEU A 173 -28.31 -13.64 13.62
C LEU A 173 -29.36 -14.33 14.50
N ASN A 174 -29.97 -13.58 15.43
CA ASN A 174 -31.12 -14.05 16.21
C ASN A 174 -32.34 -13.17 15.90
N ASP A 175 -33.55 -13.69 16.08
CA ASP A 175 -34.84 -13.08 15.67
C ASP A 175 -35.07 -11.63 16.17
N ASP A 176 -34.35 -11.19 17.22
CA ASP A 176 -34.43 -9.83 17.79
C ASP A 176 -33.39 -8.84 17.21
N GLN A 177 -32.40 -9.32 16.44
CA GLN A 177 -31.31 -8.54 15.85
C GLN A 177 -31.38 -8.49 14.31
N ASP A 178 -31.90 -9.56 13.74
CA ASP A 178 -32.24 -9.72 12.32
C ASP A 178 -33.41 -8.81 11.90
N ALA A 179 -33.32 -8.24 10.70
CA ALA A 179 -34.35 -7.42 10.05
C ALA A 179 -35.28 -8.23 9.13
N CYS A 180 -34.89 -9.44 8.73
CA CYS A 180 -35.66 -10.38 7.92
C CYS A 180 -35.77 -11.80 8.53
N PRO A 181 -36.31 -12.01 9.76
CA PRO A 181 -36.23 -13.27 10.54
C PRO A 181 -36.94 -14.52 10.01
N GLN A 182 -37.18 -14.64 8.70
CA GLN A 182 -37.74 -15.80 8.01
C GLN A 182 -37.11 -15.99 6.60
N GLU A 183 -36.10 -15.21 6.21
CA GLU A 183 -35.49 -15.15 4.87
C GLU A 183 -33.95 -14.97 4.89
N ALA A 184 -33.25 -15.79 5.68
CA ALA A 184 -31.79 -15.92 5.80
C ALA A 184 -30.93 -15.16 4.76
N GLY A 185 -30.14 -14.21 5.25
CA GLY A 185 -29.40 -13.26 4.43
C GLY A 185 -27.92 -13.15 4.82
N LEU A 186 -27.45 -11.91 4.98
CA LEU A 186 -26.06 -11.61 5.35
C LEU A 186 -26.03 -10.76 6.63
N PRO A 187 -25.11 -11.02 7.59
CA PRO A 187 -24.99 -10.21 8.80
C PRO A 187 -24.80 -8.71 8.54
N ASP A 188 -24.03 -8.34 7.50
CA ASP A 188 -23.78 -6.96 7.09
C ASP A 188 -25.03 -6.27 6.50
N LEU A 189 -25.99 -7.07 6.01
CA LEU A 189 -27.32 -6.63 5.58
C LEU A 189 -28.38 -6.83 6.67
N ARG A 190 -27.94 -7.06 7.91
CA ARG A 190 -28.78 -7.34 9.09
C ARG A 190 -29.73 -8.52 8.89
N GLY A 191 -29.26 -9.56 8.22
CA GLY A 191 -29.99 -10.81 7.96
C GLY A 191 -30.96 -10.78 6.77
N CYS A 192 -31.08 -9.63 6.10
CA CYS A 192 -31.84 -9.54 4.85
C CYS A 192 -31.01 -9.94 3.62
N GLN A 193 -31.69 -10.43 2.58
CA GLN A 193 -31.07 -10.71 1.28
C GLN A 193 -30.84 -9.42 0.47
N PRO A 194 -29.79 -9.32 -0.37
CA PRO A 194 -29.48 -8.11 -1.15
C PRO A 194 -30.66 -7.58 -1.98
N TRP A 195 -31.47 -8.48 -2.54
CA TRP A 195 -32.57 -8.16 -3.45
C TRP A 195 -33.89 -7.79 -2.76
N ASN A 196 -33.96 -7.88 -1.42
CA ASN A 196 -35.16 -7.56 -0.63
C ASN A 196 -34.99 -6.26 0.18
N GLN A 197 -33.89 -5.54 -0.07
CA GLN A 197 -33.68 -4.19 0.44
C GLN A 197 -34.46 -3.18 -0.42
N PRO A 198 -35.17 -2.21 0.18
CA PRO A 198 -35.64 -1.03 -0.52
C PRO A 198 -34.47 -0.20 -1.08
N ASP A 199 -34.62 0.23 -2.32
CA ASP A 199 -33.77 1.16 -3.06
C ASP A 199 -34.76 2.02 -3.88
N GLN A 200 -34.99 3.25 -3.42
CA GLN A 200 -36.11 4.09 -3.87
C GLN A 200 -35.85 4.75 -5.24
N ASP A 201 -34.60 5.02 -5.60
CA ASP A 201 -34.24 5.73 -6.83
C ASP A 201 -33.42 4.90 -7.84
N GLY A 202 -32.80 3.81 -7.40
CA GLY A 202 -32.18 2.79 -8.24
C GLY A 202 -30.69 2.95 -8.49
N ASP A 203 -29.94 3.65 -7.61
CA ASP A 203 -28.49 3.84 -7.76
C ASP A 203 -27.64 2.62 -7.37
N GLY A 204 -28.21 1.69 -6.58
CA GLY A 204 -27.56 0.47 -6.08
C GLY A 204 -27.16 0.49 -4.61
N VAL A 205 -27.38 1.60 -3.89
CA VAL A 205 -27.34 1.69 -2.43
C VAL A 205 -28.77 1.53 -1.88
N ALA A 206 -28.93 0.82 -0.77
CA ALA A 206 -30.24 0.62 -0.14
C ALA A 206 -30.65 1.83 0.72
N ASP A 207 -31.96 2.11 0.82
CA ASP A 207 -32.61 3.24 1.53
C ASP A 207 -32.13 3.49 2.99
N TRP A 208 -31.46 2.51 3.62
CA TRP A 208 -30.94 2.60 5.00
C TRP A 208 -29.44 2.89 5.09
N ALA A 209 -28.69 2.68 4.00
CA ALA A 209 -27.27 2.98 3.86
C ALA A 209 -27.06 4.26 3.03
N ASP A 210 -27.99 4.54 2.14
CA ASP A 210 -28.06 5.75 1.34
C ASP A 210 -28.38 6.98 2.23
N HIS A 211 -27.61 8.05 2.05
CA HIS A 211 -27.81 9.34 2.72
C HIS A 211 -28.77 10.27 1.95
N CYS A 212 -29.09 9.94 0.69
CA CYS A 212 -30.00 10.68 -0.20
C CYS A 212 -31.14 9.82 -0.84
N PRO A 213 -31.97 9.02 -0.12
CA PRO A 213 -32.92 8.03 -0.68
C PRO A 213 -34.04 8.56 -1.58
N GLY A 214 -33.72 9.05 -2.78
CA GLY A 214 -34.62 9.76 -3.68
C GLY A 214 -33.92 10.70 -4.66
N ALA A 215 -32.60 10.66 -4.77
CA ALA A 215 -31.76 11.52 -5.59
C ALA A 215 -30.46 10.86 -6.12
N ILE A 216 -30.53 9.64 -6.68
CA ILE A 216 -29.50 8.88 -7.45
C ILE A 216 -28.08 9.46 -7.36
N GLY A 217 -27.24 8.83 -6.53
CA GLY A 217 -25.85 9.20 -6.36
C GLY A 217 -24.87 8.13 -6.86
N TRP A 218 -23.90 7.84 -6.00
CA TRP A 218 -22.85 6.85 -6.23
C TRP A 218 -22.57 6.07 -4.93
N PRO A 219 -22.29 4.76 -4.99
CA PRO A 219 -21.90 3.97 -3.80
C PRO A 219 -20.68 4.54 -3.06
N GLU A 220 -19.72 5.11 -3.77
CA GLU A 220 -18.54 5.77 -3.20
C GLU A 220 -18.85 7.09 -2.47
N GLN A 221 -20.09 7.59 -2.58
CA GLN A 221 -20.61 8.80 -1.95
C GLN A 221 -21.85 8.49 -1.08
N ASN A 222 -21.96 7.25 -0.57
CA ASN A 222 -23.07 6.76 0.24
C ASN A 222 -24.45 7.03 -0.38
N GLY A 223 -24.59 6.84 -1.70
CA GLY A 223 -25.85 7.04 -2.43
C GLY A 223 -26.21 8.50 -2.74
N CYS A 224 -25.40 9.47 -2.30
CA CYS A 224 -25.61 10.88 -2.60
C CYS A 224 -24.94 11.35 -3.91
N PRO A 225 -25.56 12.30 -4.64
CA PRO A 225 -24.95 12.95 -5.79
C PRO A 225 -23.93 14.01 -5.33
N GLN A 226 -22.96 14.35 -6.18
CA GLN A 226 -21.81 15.15 -5.75
C GLN A 226 -22.18 16.59 -5.36
N GLU A 227 -23.28 17.12 -5.88
CA GLU A 227 -23.86 18.42 -5.48
C GLU A 227 -24.52 18.42 -4.09
N ALA A 228 -24.82 17.27 -3.48
CA ALA A 228 -25.37 17.21 -2.11
C ALA A 228 -24.29 17.59 -1.07
N TRP A 229 -23.07 17.08 -1.24
CA TRP A 229 -21.90 17.40 -0.40
C TRP A 229 -21.38 18.84 -0.52
N LEU A 230 -21.98 19.66 -1.40
CA LEU A 230 -21.65 21.08 -1.59
C LEU A 230 -22.74 22.03 -1.03
N GLN A 231 -23.78 21.47 -0.42
CA GLN A 231 -24.82 22.23 0.28
C GLN A 231 -24.52 22.27 1.77
N ASP A 232 -24.61 23.46 2.36
CA ASP A 232 -24.41 23.77 3.78
C ASP A 232 -25.45 24.87 4.09
N GLY A 233 -26.53 24.47 4.76
CA GLY A 233 -27.77 25.22 4.86
C GLY A 233 -27.78 26.31 5.92
N ASP A 234 -26.88 26.23 6.91
CA ASP A 234 -26.75 27.21 7.99
C ASP A 234 -25.33 27.80 8.17
N ALA A 235 -24.37 27.34 7.36
CA ALA A 235 -23.01 27.84 7.20
C ALA A 235 -22.06 27.57 8.40
N ASP A 236 -22.13 26.38 8.98
CA ASP A 236 -21.22 25.93 10.05
C ASP A 236 -19.93 25.25 9.55
N GLY A 237 -19.91 24.80 8.28
CA GLY A 237 -18.79 24.09 7.66
C GLY A 237 -18.96 22.57 7.53
N VAL A 238 -20.05 22.01 8.05
CA VAL A 238 -20.52 20.65 7.79
C VAL A 238 -21.59 20.70 6.69
N SER A 239 -21.43 19.93 5.62
CA SER A 239 -22.45 19.86 4.56
C SER A 239 -23.76 19.25 5.06
N ASP A 240 -24.90 19.64 4.50
CA ASP A 240 -26.27 19.14 4.80
C ASP A 240 -26.38 17.60 4.77
N THR A 241 -25.51 16.93 4.02
CA THR A 241 -25.44 15.46 3.88
C THR A 241 -24.69 14.75 5.02
N ALA A 242 -23.83 15.49 5.73
CA ALA A 242 -23.02 15.03 6.86
C ALA A 242 -23.54 15.55 8.21
N ASP A 243 -24.33 16.63 8.20
CA ASP A 243 -24.87 17.26 9.40
C ASP A 243 -26.10 16.51 9.94
N SER A 244 -26.12 16.28 11.26
CA SER A 244 -27.25 15.70 11.99
C SER A 244 -28.34 16.74 12.33
N CYS A 245 -28.08 18.03 12.11
CA CYS A 245 -28.97 19.15 12.37
C CYS A 245 -29.00 20.27 11.27
N PRO A 246 -29.22 20.00 9.95
CA PRO A 246 -28.95 20.90 8.78
C PRO A 246 -29.64 22.29 8.67
N GLN A 247 -30.03 22.90 9.78
CA GLN A 247 -30.75 24.16 9.95
C GLN A 247 -30.39 24.84 11.31
N GLN A 248 -29.38 24.37 12.04
CA GLN A 248 -28.97 24.78 13.39
C GLN A 248 -27.45 24.63 13.67
N ALA A 249 -26.61 25.31 12.90
CA ALA A 249 -25.16 25.46 13.06
C ALA A 249 -24.53 25.10 14.42
N GLY A 250 -23.52 24.23 14.39
CA GLY A 250 -22.75 23.75 15.52
C GLY A 250 -21.30 23.42 15.17
N PRO A 251 -20.61 22.63 16.03
CA PRO A 251 -19.26 22.15 15.73
C PRO A 251 -19.29 20.79 15.04
N ALA A 252 -18.34 20.57 14.12
CA ALA A 252 -18.15 19.28 13.44
C ALA A 252 -17.89 18.12 14.42
N GLU A 253 -17.28 18.38 15.57
CA GLU A 253 -17.07 17.40 16.65
C GLU A 253 -18.38 16.88 17.28
N ASN A 254 -19.51 17.57 17.06
CA ASN A 254 -20.85 17.15 17.45
C ASN A 254 -21.75 16.84 16.24
N GLY A 255 -21.14 16.67 15.05
CA GLY A 255 -21.83 16.35 13.80
C GLY A 255 -22.77 17.46 13.33
N GLY A 256 -22.31 18.71 13.39
CA GLY A 256 -23.04 19.94 13.01
C GLY A 256 -24.18 20.34 13.96
N CYS A 257 -24.68 19.42 14.78
CA CYS A 257 -25.63 19.76 15.84
C CYS A 257 -25.05 20.76 16.86
N PRO A 258 -25.86 21.72 17.35
CA PRO A 258 -25.38 22.71 18.30
C PRO A 258 -25.14 22.04 19.65
N LEU A 259 -24.02 22.40 20.31
CA LEU A 259 -23.73 21.91 21.65
C LEU A 259 -24.83 22.33 22.64
N PRO A 260 -25.09 21.54 23.70
CA PRO A 260 -25.90 22.01 24.81
C PRO A 260 -25.33 23.34 25.32
N GLN A 261 -26.19 24.35 25.50
CA GLN A 261 -25.78 25.58 26.20
C GLN A 261 -25.56 25.27 27.68
N GLU A 262 -24.36 24.80 27.99
CA GLU A 262 -23.73 24.98 29.29
C GLU A 262 -23.92 26.44 29.71
N SER A 263 -24.43 26.67 30.92
CA SER A 263 -24.61 28.03 31.42
C SER A 263 -23.25 28.64 31.73
N ASP A 264 -22.93 29.74 31.07
CA ASP A 264 -21.96 30.76 31.48
C ASP A 264 -22.81 31.93 32.04
N GLN A 265 -22.57 32.33 33.29
CA GLN A 265 -23.42 33.32 34.00
C GLN A 265 -22.88 34.75 33.92
N ASP A 266 -21.58 34.95 33.77
CA ASP A 266 -20.95 36.28 33.77
C ASP A 266 -20.24 36.66 32.45
N GLY A 267 -20.03 35.69 31.56
CA GLY A 267 -19.65 35.89 30.17
C GLY A 267 -18.16 35.72 29.87
N ASP A 268 -17.40 35.02 30.72
CA ASP A 268 -15.95 34.85 30.57
C ASP A 268 -15.53 33.72 29.60
N SER A 269 -16.52 32.98 29.08
CA SER A 269 -16.37 31.79 28.20
C SER A 269 -15.92 30.50 28.89
N ILE A 270 -15.94 30.44 30.22
CA ILE A 270 -15.77 29.20 30.99
C ILE A 270 -17.15 28.75 31.53
N PRO A 271 -17.58 27.49 31.31
CA PRO A 271 -18.84 26.99 31.85
C PRO A 271 -18.91 27.07 33.39
N ASN A 272 -20.07 27.41 33.96
CA ASN A 272 -20.32 27.49 35.42
C ASN A 272 -19.96 26.21 36.21
N GLY A 273 -19.80 25.06 35.54
CA GLY A 273 -19.37 23.79 36.14
C GLY A 273 -17.84 23.60 36.21
N GLN A 274 -17.08 24.49 35.55
CA GLN A 274 -15.62 24.46 35.42
C GLN A 274 -14.98 25.75 35.98
N ASP A 275 -15.72 26.85 35.98
CA ASP A 275 -15.35 28.12 36.62
C ASP A 275 -15.44 28.04 38.16
N ALA A 276 -14.42 28.57 38.85
CA ALA A 276 -14.34 28.68 40.30
C ALA A 276 -15.03 29.94 40.87
N CYS A 277 -15.41 30.90 40.02
CA CYS A 277 -15.90 32.24 40.36
C CYS A 277 -17.11 32.69 39.49
N ALA A 278 -18.02 31.77 39.14
CA ALA A 278 -19.19 31.93 38.25
C ALA A 278 -20.27 32.98 38.61
N ASP A 279 -19.92 34.07 39.30
CA ASP A 279 -20.65 35.33 39.35
C ASP A 279 -19.79 36.58 39.01
N GLN A 280 -18.53 36.37 38.60
CA GLN A 280 -17.47 37.38 38.40
C GLN A 280 -16.43 36.93 37.36
N ALA A 281 -16.71 37.24 36.09
CA ALA A 281 -15.86 36.92 34.93
C ALA A 281 -14.35 37.16 35.14
N GLY A 282 -13.52 36.17 34.79
CA GLY A 282 -12.08 36.18 35.03
C GLY A 282 -11.24 35.71 33.85
N SER A 283 -10.32 34.79 34.12
CA SER A 283 -9.36 34.28 33.13
C SER A 283 -9.15 32.77 33.29
N PRO A 284 -9.00 32.00 32.20
CA PRO A 284 -8.63 30.58 32.25
C PRO A 284 -7.36 30.29 33.07
N LEU A 285 -6.38 31.21 33.08
CA LEU A 285 -5.17 31.08 33.92
C LEU A 285 -5.46 31.06 35.43
N ASN A 286 -6.60 31.61 35.85
CA ASN A 286 -7.06 31.70 37.23
C ASN A 286 -8.39 30.94 37.44
N SER A 287 -8.69 29.97 36.57
CA SER A 287 -9.92 29.14 36.62
C SER A 287 -11.22 29.97 36.67
N GLY A 288 -11.29 31.04 35.88
CA GLY A 288 -12.44 31.95 35.78
C GLY A 288 -12.56 32.97 36.92
N CYS A 289 -11.67 32.93 37.92
CA CYS A 289 -11.60 34.00 38.92
C CYS A 289 -10.92 35.28 38.40
N PRO A 290 -11.37 36.49 38.78
CA PRO A 290 -10.70 37.72 38.43
C PRO A 290 -9.28 37.79 39.03
N LEU A 291 -8.29 38.21 38.23
CA LEU A 291 -6.95 38.49 38.73
C LEU A 291 -7.00 39.74 39.63
N SER A 292 -6.60 39.58 40.90
CA SER A 292 -6.79 40.63 41.91
C SER A 292 -5.93 41.88 41.68
N GLN A 293 -4.77 41.72 41.04
CA GLN A 293 -3.90 42.75 40.48
C GLN A 293 -3.20 42.14 39.26
N ASP A 294 -3.50 42.68 38.08
CA ASP A 294 -2.82 42.47 36.80
C ASP A 294 -2.86 43.86 36.13
N ARG A 295 -1.68 44.50 35.99
CA ARG A 295 -1.58 45.94 35.71
C ARG A 295 -1.48 46.29 34.23
N ASP A 296 -1.08 45.35 33.39
CA ASP A 296 -0.90 45.55 31.94
C ASP A 296 -1.74 44.59 31.08
N GLY A 297 -2.32 43.54 31.68
CA GLY A 297 -3.34 42.69 31.09
C GLY A 297 -2.81 41.46 30.37
N ASP A 298 -1.61 40.98 30.70
CA ASP A 298 -1.00 39.79 30.06
C ASP A 298 -1.53 38.45 30.59
N GLY A 299 -2.30 38.46 31.69
CA GLY A 299 -2.89 37.28 32.30
C GLY A 299 -2.08 36.68 33.46
N ILE A 300 -0.97 37.30 33.84
CA ILE A 300 -0.17 36.94 35.02
C ILE A 300 -0.39 38.01 36.11
N PRO A 301 -0.71 37.64 37.37
CA PRO A 301 -0.89 38.62 38.42
C PRO A 301 0.43 39.31 38.83
N ASP A 302 0.34 40.59 39.22
CA ASP A 302 1.43 41.51 39.63
C ASP A 302 2.48 40.93 40.59
N GLU A 303 2.12 39.92 41.38
CA GLU A 303 2.96 39.26 42.39
C GLU A 303 3.80 38.09 41.84
N GLN A 304 3.51 37.65 40.62
CA GLN A 304 4.12 36.50 39.94
C GLN A 304 4.79 36.91 38.61
N ASP A 305 4.36 38.02 38.02
CA ASP A 305 5.02 38.68 36.89
C ASP A 305 6.33 39.40 37.30
N GLN A 306 7.31 39.39 36.39
CA GLN A 306 8.61 40.07 36.51
C GLN A 306 8.65 41.44 35.81
N CYS A 307 7.65 41.79 34.98
CA CYS A 307 7.53 43.07 34.28
C CYS A 307 6.17 43.81 34.48
N PRO A 308 5.63 44.06 35.70
CA PRO A 308 4.20 44.38 35.97
C PRO A 308 3.68 45.79 35.59
N ASP A 309 4.22 46.35 34.52
CA ASP A 309 3.80 47.60 33.88
C ASP A 309 4.09 47.52 32.34
N SER A 310 4.28 46.32 31.77
CA SER A 310 4.78 46.07 30.40
C SER A 310 4.57 44.61 29.93
N ALA A 311 3.30 44.26 29.69
CA ALA A 311 2.79 42.94 29.26
C ALA A 311 3.72 42.11 28.35
N GLY A 312 3.85 40.82 28.68
CA GLY A 312 4.68 39.88 27.94
C GLY A 312 4.06 38.49 27.82
N TRP A 313 4.86 37.45 28.09
CA TRP A 313 4.47 36.07 27.87
C TRP A 313 4.68 35.21 29.13
N SER A 314 3.73 34.31 29.40
CA SER A 314 3.79 33.35 30.51
C SER A 314 5.07 32.50 30.54
N GLY A 315 5.58 32.09 29.38
CA GLY A 315 6.86 31.37 29.25
C GLY A 315 8.10 32.17 29.70
N PHE A 316 7.98 33.49 29.84
CA PHE A 316 9.05 34.39 30.30
C PHE A 316 8.71 35.11 31.62
N ASN A 317 7.65 34.69 32.33
CA ASN A 317 7.12 35.33 33.54
C ASN A 317 6.74 36.80 33.30
N GLY A 318 6.01 37.05 32.20
CA GLY A 318 5.40 38.34 31.83
C GLY A 318 6.34 39.42 31.30
N CYS A 319 7.64 39.15 31.25
CA CYS A 319 8.57 39.97 30.48
C CYS A 319 8.63 39.55 29.00
N LEU A 320 8.63 40.50 28.06
CA LEU A 320 9.10 40.25 26.69
C LEU A 320 10.64 40.17 26.68
N PRO A 321 11.26 39.20 25.97
CA PRO A 321 12.72 39.11 25.90
C PRO A 321 13.33 40.33 25.19
N ALA A 322 14.51 40.77 25.66
CA ALA A 322 15.16 41.97 25.16
C ALA A 322 15.62 41.78 23.70
N GLY A 323 14.96 42.48 22.78
CA GLY A 323 15.21 42.33 21.33
C GLY A 323 14.27 41.33 20.64
N TRP A 324 13.17 40.91 21.25
CA TRP A 324 12.19 39.99 20.64
C TRP A 324 11.69 40.42 19.25
N ASN A 325 11.62 41.73 18.98
CA ASN A 325 11.15 42.30 17.72
C ASN A 325 12.30 42.64 16.74
N VAL A 326 13.48 42.05 16.94
CA VAL A 326 14.62 42.15 16.02
C VAL A 326 14.59 40.96 15.08
N ASP A 327 14.83 41.28 13.82
CA ASP A 327 15.15 40.43 12.67
C ASP A 327 16.46 41.05 12.13
N THR A 328 17.56 40.29 12.10
CA THR A 328 18.91 40.82 11.81
C THR A 328 19.18 40.97 10.33
N ASP A 329 18.83 39.94 9.55
CA ASP A 329 19.19 39.81 8.13
C ASP A 329 18.00 40.07 7.19
N GLY A 330 16.77 40.04 7.68
CA GLY A 330 15.57 40.54 7.02
C GLY A 330 14.75 39.49 6.28
N ASP A 331 14.80 38.22 6.68
CA ASP A 331 14.02 37.15 6.05
C ASP A 331 12.55 37.08 6.52
N GLY A 332 12.22 37.69 7.67
CA GLY A 332 10.89 37.70 8.28
C GLY A 332 10.74 36.82 9.53
N VAL A 333 11.75 36.03 9.89
CA VAL A 333 11.86 35.31 11.15
C VAL A 333 12.52 36.21 12.19
N LEU A 334 11.97 36.24 13.41
CA LEU A 334 12.54 37.04 14.50
C LEU A 334 13.69 36.27 15.18
N ASN A 335 14.77 36.95 15.58
CA ASN A 335 16.03 36.38 16.12
C ASN A 335 15.90 35.34 17.26
N PHE A 336 14.75 35.24 17.92
CA PHE A 336 14.49 34.30 19.01
C PHE A 336 13.73 33.03 18.58
N LEU A 337 13.20 33.02 17.35
CA LEU A 337 12.63 31.87 16.64
C LEU A 337 13.60 31.35 15.57
N ASP A 338 14.39 32.27 15.01
CA ASP A 338 15.46 32.02 14.06
C ASP A 338 16.62 31.26 14.70
N ARG A 339 17.20 30.34 13.92
CA ARG A 339 18.35 29.49 14.26
C ARG A 339 19.66 30.02 13.64
N CYS A 340 19.59 30.88 12.63
CA CYS A 340 20.70 31.36 11.82
C CYS A 340 20.69 32.90 11.67
N ASP A 341 20.47 33.63 12.79
CA ASP A 341 20.25 35.08 13.00
C ASP A 341 21.19 36.14 12.36
N ASN A 342 21.88 35.79 11.29
CA ASN A 342 22.78 36.60 10.46
C ASN A 342 22.82 36.13 8.97
N GLU A 343 22.05 35.11 8.56
CA GLU A 343 22.02 34.49 7.23
C GLU A 343 20.57 34.12 6.84
N GLN A 344 19.98 34.82 5.86
CA GLN A 344 18.56 34.69 5.47
C GLN A 344 18.13 33.26 5.06
N GLY A 345 16.95 32.83 5.49
CA GLY A 345 16.31 31.57 5.08
C GLY A 345 14.78 31.56 5.14
N PRO A 346 14.12 30.42 4.84
CA PRO A 346 12.67 30.29 4.98
C PRO A 346 12.26 30.08 6.45
N ALA A 347 11.05 30.55 6.81
CA ALA A 347 10.46 30.34 8.13
C ALA A 347 10.26 28.85 8.46
N GLU A 348 10.01 28.05 7.42
CA GLU A 348 9.91 26.60 7.42
C GLU A 348 11.19 25.91 7.91
N ASN A 349 12.36 26.53 7.70
CA ASN A 349 13.66 26.06 8.20
C ASN A 349 14.15 26.85 9.43
N LEU A 350 13.26 27.62 10.08
CA LEU A 350 13.58 28.51 11.20
C LEU A 350 14.68 29.52 10.87
N GLY A 351 14.55 30.21 9.74
CA GLY A 351 15.46 31.28 9.28
C GLY A 351 16.80 30.80 8.73
N CYS A 352 17.12 29.51 8.82
CA CYS A 352 18.37 29.01 8.24
C CYS A 352 18.31 28.89 6.71
N PRO A 353 19.34 29.34 5.97
CA PRO A 353 19.46 29.01 4.56
C PRO A 353 19.58 27.50 4.42
N MET A 354 18.99 26.93 3.37
CA MET A 354 19.23 25.53 3.00
C MET A 354 20.48 25.47 2.11
N PRO A 355 21.61 24.91 2.58
CA PRO A 355 22.73 24.62 1.71
C PRO A 355 22.37 23.39 0.85
N ASP A 356 22.66 23.49 -0.45
CA ASP A 356 22.29 22.50 -1.45
C ASP A 356 20.76 22.30 -1.52
N ASP A 357 20.03 23.30 -2.03
CA ASP A 357 18.64 23.27 -2.52
C ASP A 357 18.69 23.92 -3.93
N ASN A 358 18.23 23.22 -4.97
CA ASN A 358 18.45 23.62 -6.38
C ASN A 358 17.25 24.37 -7.01
N ASP A 359 16.01 24.07 -6.61
CA ASP A 359 14.80 24.69 -7.16
C ASP A 359 14.11 25.66 -6.19
N GLY A 360 14.51 25.67 -4.92
CA GLY A 360 14.14 26.66 -3.91
C GLY A 360 12.79 26.42 -3.25
N ASP A 361 12.34 25.16 -3.15
CA ASP A 361 11.04 24.82 -2.57
C ASP A 361 11.00 24.64 -1.04
N GLY A 362 12.17 24.57 -0.41
CA GLY A 362 12.31 24.33 1.03
C GLY A 362 12.55 22.87 1.40
N VAL A 363 12.99 22.03 0.46
CA VAL A 363 13.60 20.72 0.72
C VAL A 363 15.05 20.71 0.22
N PRO A 364 16.06 20.34 1.05
CA PRO A 364 17.43 20.23 0.57
C PRO A 364 17.59 19.08 -0.43
N ASN A 365 18.47 19.23 -1.41
CA ASN A 365 18.83 18.28 -2.47
C ASN A 365 19.18 16.86 -2.00
N ASP A 366 19.53 16.64 -0.72
CA ASP A 366 19.78 15.29 -0.18
C ASP A 366 18.51 14.57 0.33
N GLN A 367 17.42 15.32 0.47
CA GLN A 367 16.08 14.88 0.91
C GLN A 367 14.99 15.13 -0.15
N ASP A 368 15.29 15.93 -1.16
CA ASP A 368 14.44 16.22 -2.31
C ASP A 368 14.57 15.14 -3.40
N ASN A 369 13.44 14.71 -3.95
CA ASN A 369 13.32 13.77 -5.06
C ASN A 369 13.20 14.44 -6.44
N CYS A 370 12.76 15.71 -6.51
CA CYS A 370 12.52 16.46 -7.74
C CYS A 370 13.60 17.53 -8.03
N ARG A 371 14.20 18.17 -7.00
CA ARG A 371 15.47 18.95 -6.96
C ARG A 371 15.64 20.15 -7.88
N ASP A 372 15.30 20.00 -9.16
CA ASP A 372 15.32 21.00 -10.21
C ASP A 372 13.87 21.34 -10.65
N ARG A 373 12.84 21.00 -9.85
CA ARG A 373 11.40 21.08 -10.19
C ARG A 373 10.49 21.24 -8.94
N TYR A 374 10.49 22.44 -8.35
CA TYR A 374 9.71 22.91 -7.18
C TYR A 374 8.39 22.17 -6.86
N GLY A 375 8.23 21.76 -5.60
CA GLY A 375 7.02 21.18 -5.03
C GLY A 375 6.93 21.31 -3.50
N PRO A 376 5.80 20.96 -2.88
CA PRO A 376 5.64 21.15 -1.44
C PRO A 376 6.39 20.05 -0.66
N ALA A 377 7.06 20.40 0.45
CA ALA A 377 7.86 19.47 1.26
C ALA A 377 7.15 18.17 1.70
N HIS A 378 5.82 18.15 1.83
CA HIS A 378 5.05 16.91 2.09
C HIS A 378 5.08 15.88 0.93
N ARG A 379 5.66 16.26 -0.22
CA ARG A 379 5.90 15.44 -1.41
C ARG A 379 7.40 15.28 -1.72
N GLN A 380 8.29 15.66 -0.79
CA GLN A 380 9.75 15.59 -0.98
C GLN A 380 10.18 16.30 -2.26
N GLY A 381 9.74 17.56 -2.37
CA GLY A 381 9.99 18.51 -3.47
C GLY A 381 9.20 18.29 -4.76
N CYS A 382 8.34 17.25 -4.86
CA CYS A 382 7.66 16.96 -6.12
C CYS A 382 6.27 17.63 -6.29
N PRO A 383 5.99 18.30 -7.42
CA PRO A 383 4.68 18.87 -7.74
C PRO A 383 3.63 17.79 -8.06
N ALA A 384 2.34 18.17 -8.06
CA ALA A 384 1.23 17.24 -8.27
C ALA A 384 0.85 17.12 -9.76
N GLU A 385 0.95 15.92 -10.32
CA GLU A 385 0.54 15.64 -11.70
C GLU A 385 -0.97 15.33 -11.80
N ARG A 386 -1.59 15.68 -12.94
CA ARG A 386 -3.03 15.43 -13.21
C ARG A 386 -3.18 14.41 -14.32
N ASN A 387 -3.84 13.29 -14.03
CA ASN A 387 -4.28 12.35 -15.07
C ASN A 387 -5.75 12.58 -15.42
N LEU A 388 -6.04 12.80 -16.70
CA LEU A 388 -7.33 12.53 -17.34
C LEU A 388 -7.18 11.25 -18.19
N PRO A 389 -8.17 10.35 -18.22
CA PRO A 389 -7.92 8.98 -18.68
C PRO A 389 -8.29 8.68 -20.15
N VAL A 390 -7.67 7.61 -20.66
CA VAL A 390 -8.04 6.77 -21.83
C VAL A 390 -7.46 7.16 -23.22
N VAL A 391 -6.76 6.18 -23.80
CA VAL A 391 -6.29 6.13 -25.19
C VAL A 391 -7.41 5.69 -26.14
N VAL A 392 -7.53 6.31 -27.31
CA VAL A 392 -8.47 5.87 -28.37
C VAL A 392 -7.76 5.01 -29.42
N GLU A 393 -7.97 3.69 -29.36
CA GLU A 393 -7.79 2.85 -30.55
C GLU A 393 -8.92 3.10 -31.57
N ARG A 394 -8.57 3.12 -32.86
CA ARG A 394 -9.49 3.50 -33.95
C ARG A 394 -10.56 2.44 -34.24
N THR A 395 -11.76 2.61 -33.68
CA THR A 395 -12.99 1.94 -34.15
C THR A 395 -14.19 2.89 -34.17
N CYS A 396 -14.91 2.97 -35.30
CA CYS A 396 -16.09 3.82 -35.45
C CYS A 396 -17.27 3.28 -34.62
N ARG A 397 -17.72 4.01 -33.59
CA ARG A 397 -18.60 3.47 -32.53
C ARG A 397 -20.11 3.48 -32.84
N PHE A 398 -20.56 4.00 -33.99
CA PHE A 398 -22.00 4.17 -34.30
C PHE A 398 -22.46 3.54 -35.64
N PRO A 399 -22.74 2.22 -35.69
CA PRO A 399 -23.22 1.53 -36.90
C PRO A 399 -24.65 1.88 -37.38
N TRP A 400 -25.37 2.78 -36.69
CA TRP A 400 -26.84 2.87 -36.79
C TRP A 400 -27.40 4.14 -37.46
N LEU A 401 -26.55 5.10 -37.88
CA LEU A 401 -27.01 6.32 -38.55
C LEU A 401 -27.06 6.22 -40.10
N CYS A 402 -26.30 5.31 -40.70
CA CYS A 402 -26.27 5.12 -42.16
C CYS A 402 -27.40 4.19 -42.64
N SER A 403 -28.56 4.76 -42.96
CA SER A 403 -29.68 4.00 -43.53
C SER A 403 -29.49 3.72 -45.03
N TYR A 404 -28.98 2.52 -45.39
CA TYR A 404 -29.46 1.66 -46.51
C TYR A 404 -28.71 0.30 -46.51
N PRO A 405 -29.27 -0.80 -47.09
CA PRO A 405 -28.69 -2.14 -47.03
C PRO A 405 -27.63 -2.44 -48.12
N ASP A 406 -27.10 -3.67 -48.08
CA ASP A 406 -26.16 -4.33 -49.03
C ASP A 406 -24.65 -4.26 -48.69
N ALA A 407 -24.28 -4.20 -47.41
CA ALA A 407 -22.88 -4.23 -46.94
C ALA A 407 -22.32 -5.63 -46.55
N GLU A 408 -23.10 -6.72 -46.60
CA GLU A 408 -22.63 -8.09 -46.33
C GLU A 408 -21.75 -8.68 -47.47
N GLN A 409 -20.62 -8.04 -47.86
CA GLN A 409 -19.58 -8.71 -48.67
C GLN A 409 -18.21 -7.99 -48.84
N SER A 410 -17.74 -7.18 -47.88
CA SER A 410 -16.33 -6.71 -47.89
C SER A 410 -15.56 -7.11 -46.64
N THR A 411 -14.50 -7.91 -46.82
CA THR A 411 -13.53 -8.27 -45.77
C THR A 411 -12.22 -7.49 -45.92
N ASN A 412 -12.28 -6.25 -46.41
CA ASN A 412 -11.12 -5.40 -46.64
C ASN A 412 -11.39 -3.98 -46.12
N VAL A 413 -10.86 -3.67 -44.93
CA VAL A 413 -11.04 -2.38 -44.25
C VAL A 413 -10.51 -1.17 -45.03
N ASN A 414 -9.59 -1.39 -45.98
CA ASN A 414 -9.02 -0.33 -46.82
C ASN A 414 -9.88 0.01 -48.05
N GLN A 415 -11.14 -0.46 -48.12
CA GLN A 415 -12.06 -0.24 -49.24
C GLN A 415 -13.52 0.01 -48.80
N MET A 416 -13.73 0.67 -47.65
CA MET A 416 -14.97 1.43 -47.46
C MET A 416 -14.96 2.67 -48.38
N PRO A 417 -16.06 3.00 -49.07
CA PRO A 417 -16.17 4.29 -49.74
C PRO A 417 -16.29 5.39 -48.69
N ALA A 418 -15.61 6.52 -48.89
CA ALA A 418 -15.79 7.71 -48.06
C ALA A 418 -17.24 8.20 -48.09
N CYS A 419 -17.67 8.90 -47.04
CA CYS A 419 -18.99 9.52 -47.02
C CYS A 419 -19.12 10.50 -48.21
N PRO A 420 -20.17 10.42 -49.05
CA PRO A 420 -20.24 11.25 -50.25
C PRO A 420 -20.48 12.74 -49.94
N GLY A 421 -19.39 13.50 -49.84
CA GLY A 421 -19.40 14.90 -49.40
C GLY A 421 -19.06 15.10 -47.92
N ASP A 422 -18.32 14.16 -47.33
CA ASP A 422 -17.75 14.19 -45.97
C ASP A 422 -16.48 13.31 -46.00
N GLN A 423 -15.31 13.94 -46.18
CA GLN A 423 -14.08 13.26 -46.61
C GLN A 423 -13.32 12.57 -45.47
N ASP A 424 -13.42 13.03 -44.23
CA ASP A 424 -12.76 12.45 -43.05
C ASP A 424 -13.70 11.81 -42.03
N CYS A 425 -15.02 11.99 -42.18
CA CYS A 425 -16.08 11.34 -41.43
C CYS A 425 -16.27 11.84 -39.98
N ASP A 426 -16.03 13.13 -39.71
CA ASP A 426 -16.35 13.78 -38.42
C ASP A 426 -17.86 14.04 -38.21
N GLY A 427 -18.62 14.17 -39.30
CA GLY A 427 -20.07 14.41 -39.30
C GLY A 427 -20.49 15.78 -39.88
N VAL A 428 -19.55 16.65 -40.21
CA VAL A 428 -19.73 17.84 -41.06
C VAL A 428 -19.54 17.44 -42.53
N THR A 429 -20.15 18.17 -43.46
CA THR A 429 -19.97 17.94 -44.91
C THR A 429 -18.90 18.86 -45.51
N ASP A 430 -18.13 18.38 -46.49
CA ASP A 430 -17.03 19.10 -47.17
C ASP A 430 -17.37 20.56 -47.61
N ASP A 431 -18.63 20.82 -47.98
CA ASP A 431 -19.12 22.15 -48.42
C ASP A 431 -19.43 23.12 -47.24
N ALA A 432 -19.33 22.65 -45.99
CA ALA A 432 -19.68 23.35 -44.76
C ALA A 432 -18.66 23.12 -43.60
N ASP A 433 -17.56 22.46 -43.90
CA ASP A 433 -16.41 22.21 -43.04
C ASP A 433 -15.25 23.13 -43.47
N ASP A 434 -14.59 23.77 -42.50
CA ASP A 434 -13.46 24.65 -42.74
C ASP A 434 -12.14 23.86 -42.96
N CYS A 435 -12.09 22.56 -42.57
CA CYS A 435 -10.97 21.64 -42.74
C CYS A 435 -11.29 20.26 -43.38
N PRO A 436 -11.88 20.14 -44.61
CA PRO A 436 -12.39 18.89 -45.25
C PRO A 436 -11.44 17.72 -45.53
N SER A 437 -10.64 17.30 -44.55
CA SER A 437 -9.62 16.24 -44.61
C SER A 437 -8.98 15.94 -43.24
N GLN A 438 -9.40 16.62 -42.17
CA GLN A 438 -8.86 16.52 -40.82
C GLN A 438 -10.02 16.46 -39.80
N PHE A 439 -10.39 15.24 -39.40
CA PHE A 439 -11.45 14.96 -38.44
C PHE A 439 -11.44 15.90 -37.21
N GLY A 440 -12.47 16.74 -37.09
CA GLY A 440 -12.69 17.64 -35.95
C GLY A 440 -13.72 17.12 -34.96
N ILE A 441 -14.25 18.05 -34.14
CA ILE A 441 -15.42 17.84 -33.29
C ILE A 441 -16.28 19.11 -33.23
N PHE A 442 -17.60 18.95 -33.23
CA PHE A 442 -18.55 20.07 -33.20
C PHE A 442 -18.82 20.56 -31.76
N GLU A 443 -17.97 21.46 -31.24
CA GLU A 443 -18.15 22.06 -29.91
C GLU A 443 -18.90 23.40 -29.94
N LEU A 444 -19.99 23.50 -29.17
CA LEU A 444 -20.82 24.70 -29.05
C LEU A 444 -20.35 25.65 -27.93
N TYR A 445 -19.16 26.24 -28.07
CA TYR A 445 -18.71 27.32 -27.18
C TYR A 445 -19.27 28.70 -27.57
N GLY A 446 -19.50 29.54 -26.55
CA GLY A 446 -20.52 30.60 -26.55
C GLY A 446 -20.26 31.89 -27.34
N ASN A 447 -19.33 31.90 -28.29
CA ASN A 447 -19.00 33.05 -29.16
C ASN A 447 -19.19 32.76 -30.67
N GLY A 448 -19.06 31.49 -31.09
CA GLY A 448 -19.66 30.95 -32.32
C GLY A 448 -18.80 30.93 -33.59
N LEU A 449 -18.98 29.83 -34.34
CA LEU A 449 -18.47 29.51 -35.67
C LEU A 449 -16.96 29.22 -35.79
N LEU A 450 -16.60 27.99 -35.40
CA LEU A 450 -15.62 27.15 -36.09
C LEU A 450 -16.33 25.83 -36.43
N VAL A 451 -16.05 25.23 -37.59
CA VAL A 451 -16.77 24.02 -38.05
C VAL A 451 -15.78 23.02 -38.66
N GLY A 452 -15.66 21.84 -38.04
CA GLY A 452 -14.89 20.69 -38.53
C GLY A 452 -13.36 20.74 -38.38
N CYS A 453 -12.75 21.88 -38.07
CA CYS A 453 -11.30 21.95 -37.83
C CYS A 453 -10.84 21.39 -36.46
N PRO A 454 -9.73 20.64 -36.40
CA PRO A 454 -9.10 20.20 -35.15
C PRO A 454 -8.23 21.32 -34.54
N GLY A 455 -8.88 22.28 -33.89
CA GLY A 455 -8.26 23.15 -32.88
C GLY A 455 -7.46 24.35 -33.40
N ASP A 456 -8.15 25.45 -33.72
CA ASP A 456 -7.56 26.79 -33.80
C ASP A 456 -8.11 27.73 -32.71
N ALA A 457 -7.21 28.36 -31.94
CA ALA A 457 -7.58 29.31 -30.90
C ALA A 457 -7.69 30.77 -31.40
N ASN A 458 -7.23 31.04 -32.63
CA ASN A 458 -6.87 32.38 -33.11
C ASN A 458 -7.46 32.69 -34.51
N GLY A 459 -8.76 32.46 -34.71
CA GLY A 459 -9.47 32.63 -35.98
C GLY A 459 -9.42 34.04 -36.59
N ASN A 460 -8.31 34.38 -37.27
CA ASN A 460 -8.12 35.65 -37.99
C ASN A 460 -7.45 35.52 -39.38
N GLY A 461 -6.92 34.34 -39.73
CA GLY A 461 -6.43 34.02 -41.08
C GLY A 461 -5.20 34.81 -41.55
N GLN A 462 -4.36 35.30 -40.63
CA GLN A 462 -3.04 35.80 -40.98
C GLN A 462 -2.01 34.66 -41.03
N ALA A 463 -1.06 34.74 -41.97
CA ALA A 463 0.02 33.76 -42.06
C ALA A 463 0.91 33.81 -40.81
N ASP A 464 1.33 32.63 -40.36
CA ASP A 464 1.88 32.38 -39.03
C ASP A 464 3.17 33.18 -38.78
N GLU A 465 3.36 33.62 -37.53
CA GLU A 465 4.71 34.02 -37.10
C GLU A 465 5.59 32.76 -37.03
N VAL A 466 6.86 32.89 -37.38
CA VAL A 466 7.75 31.73 -37.52
C VAL A 466 8.03 31.14 -36.14
N ASP A 467 7.80 29.84 -36.02
CA ASP A 467 8.27 28.96 -34.95
C ASP A 467 9.34 28.04 -35.59
N SER A 468 10.58 28.14 -35.12
CA SER A 468 11.77 27.52 -35.75
C SER A 468 12.15 26.15 -35.19
N ASP A 469 11.57 25.69 -34.08
CA ASP A 469 11.80 24.33 -33.55
C ASP A 469 10.55 23.49 -33.27
N SER A 470 9.36 24.13 -33.35
CA SER A 470 8.03 23.54 -33.27
C SER A 470 7.57 23.12 -31.87
N ASP A 471 7.91 23.88 -30.83
CA ASP A 471 7.35 23.73 -29.48
C ASP A 471 5.97 24.40 -29.28
N GLY A 472 5.57 25.29 -30.19
CA GLY A 472 4.31 26.02 -30.16
C GLY A 472 4.44 27.51 -29.85
N LEU A 473 5.61 28.00 -29.47
CA LEU A 473 5.90 29.44 -29.37
C LEU A 473 6.48 30.01 -30.68
N PRO A 474 6.06 31.22 -31.11
CA PRO A 474 6.76 31.95 -32.15
C PRO A 474 8.15 32.44 -31.70
N ASP A 475 9.12 32.44 -32.62
CA ASP A 475 10.50 32.96 -32.50
C ASP A 475 10.59 34.39 -31.92
N THR A 476 9.49 35.13 -31.93
CA THR A 476 9.38 36.50 -31.43
C THR A 476 9.14 36.57 -29.92
N TRP A 477 8.54 35.54 -29.32
CA TRP A 477 8.18 35.45 -27.89
C TRP A 477 8.93 34.32 -27.16
N ASP A 478 9.49 33.36 -27.89
CA ASP A 478 10.42 32.34 -27.41
C ASP A 478 11.82 32.91 -27.07
N ALA A 479 12.45 32.41 -26.00
CA ALA A 479 13.79 32.74 -25.55
C ALA A 479 14.89 31.75 -26.02
N CYS A 480 14.50 30.58 -26.53
CA CYS A 480 15.37 29.52 -27.04
C CYS A 480 15.06 29.02 -28.49
N PRO A 481 14.80 29.86 -29.54
CA PRO A 481 14.10 29.51 -30.80
C PRO A 481 14.78 28.55 -31.80
N THR A 482 15.33 27.45 -31.31
CA THR A 482 16.06 26.38 -31.99
C THR A 482 16.19 25.08 -31.15
N GLN A 483 15.56 25.01 -29.97
CA GLN A 483 15.63 23.91 -29.00
C GLN A 483 14.32 23.75 -28.20
N ILE A 484 13.37 22.99 -28.75
CA ILE A 484 12.05 22.64 -28.17
C ILE A 484 12.05 22.64 -26.63
N GLY A 485 11.20 23.47 -26.03
CA GLY A 485 11.00 23.53 -24.59
C GLY A 485 9.52 23.56 -24.21
N ALA A 486 9.15 24.55 -23.39
CA ALA A 486 7.78 24.77 -22.95
C ALA A 486 7.53 26.25 -22.67
N GLU A 487 6.30 26.73 -22.89
CA GLU A 487 5.89 28.12 -22.65
C GLU A 487 6.22 28.61 -21.22
N GLY A 488 6.04 27.75 -20.21
CA GLY A 488 6.36 28.06 -18.81
C GLY A 488 7.85 28.31 -18.52
N ASN A 489 8.76 27.95 -19.44
CA ASN A 489 10.18 28.26 -19.40
C ASN A 489 10.62 29.15 -20.58
N GLY A 490 9.67 29.79 -21.28
CA GLY A 490 9.95 30.59 -22.48
C GLY A 490 10.66 29.81 -23.58
N GLY A 491 10.32 28.53 -23.77
CA GLY A 491 10.80 27.70 -24.87
C GLY A 491 12.11 26.92 -24.65
N CYS A 492 12.61 26.78 -23.41
CA CYS A 492 13.87 26.07 -23.12
C CYS A 492 13.69 24.69 -22.39
N PRO A 493 14.51 23.63 -22.68
CA PRO A 493 14.39 22.26 -22.11
C PRO A 493 15.25 21.92 -20.84
N TRP A 494 15.07 20.70 -20.28
CA TRP A 494 15.59 20.20 -18.98
C TRP A 494 16.21 18.74 -19.04
N PRO A 495 16.92 18.18 -18.01
CA PRO A 495 17.77 16.95 -18.09
C PRO A 495 17.39 15.65 -17.25
N HIS A 496 18.07 14.51 -17.53
CA HIS A 496 17.76 13.04 -17.29
C HIS A 496 18.56 12.30 -16.14
N ASP A 497 18.42 11.01 -15.71
CA ASP A 497 17.41 9.87 -15.64
C ASP A 497 18.04 8.61 -14.92
N GLU A 498 17.38 7.80 -14.04
CA GLU A 498 17.85 6.44 -13.52
C GLU A 498 16.74 5.41 -13.08
N GLU A 499 17.10 4.14 -12.75
CA GLU A 499 16.25 2.88 -12.60
C GLU A 499 16.15 2.29 -11.15
N VAL A 500 15.17 1.40 -10.83
CA VAL A 500 14.96 0.76 -9.49
C VAL A 500 14.54 -0.74 -9.55
N GLU A 501 14.95 -1.63 -8.62
CA GLU A 501 14.42 -3.01 -8.44
C GLU A 501 13.32 -3.07 -7.34
N LEU A 502 12.24 -3.83 -7.56
CA LEU A 502 11.22 -4.16 -6.57
C LEU A 502 11.25 -5.66 -6.23
N GLU A 503 11.17 -6.00 -4.94
CA GLU A 503 11.04 -7.37 -4.44
C GLU A 503 9.69 -7.57 -3.71
N ILE A 504 8.85 -8.47 -4.22
CA ILE A 504 7.58 -8.89 -3.58
C ILE A 504 7.74 -10.32 -3.04
N HIS A 505 7.39 -10.51 -1.77
CA HIS A 505 7.29 -11.80 -1.09
C HIS A 505 5.83 -12.08 -0.75
N LEU A 506 5.30 -13.25 -1.12
CA LEU A 506 4.01 -13.75 -0.61
C LEU A 506 4.32 -14.85 0.42
N PHE A 507 3.78 -14.74 1.65
CA PHE A 507 4.09 -15.66 2.76
C PHE A 507 2.98 -16.68 3.02
N GLY A 508 1.73 -16.23 2.98
CA GLY A 508 0.58 -17.02 3.37
C GLY A 508 -0.67 -16.63 2.59
N VAL A 509 -1.49 -17.63 2.28
CA VAL A 509 -2.86 -17.44 1.81
C VAL A 509 -3.79 -18.23 2.74
N TYR A 510 -4.79 -17.57 3.31
CA TYR A 510 -5.77 -18.12 4.25
C TYR A 510 -7.11 -18.29 3.54
N THR A 511 -7.84 -19.37 3.80
CA THR A 511 -9.16 -19.65 3.17
C THR A 511 -10.24 -20.00 4.21
N PRO A 512 -11.54 -19.93 3.87
CA PRO A 512 -12.61 -20.41 4.74
C PRO A 512 -12.61 -21.93 4.96
N GLN A 513 -12.13 -22.73 4.00
CA GLN A 513 -12.12 -24.19 4.05
C GLN A 513 -10.88 -24.79 3.33
N PRO A 514 -10.45 -26.01 3.66
CA PRO A 514 -9.25 -26.62 3.07
C PRO A 514 -9.52 -27.23 1.69
N TYR A 515 -8.53 -27.12 0.81
CA TYR A 515 -8.51 -27.67 -0.56
C TYR A 515 -7.31 -28.60 -0.75
N ASP A 516 -7.50 -29.75 -1.39
CA ASP A 516 -6.47 -30.77 -1.64
C ASP A 516 -5.54 -30.38 -2.79
N ASN A 517 -6.08 -29.75 -3.84
CA ASN A 517 -5.31 -29.00 -4.82
C ASN A 517 -5.66 -27.52 -4.67
N PHE A 518 -4.67 -26.69 -4.37
CA PHE A 518 -4.81 -25.24 -4.26
C PHE A 518 -3.70 -24.57 -5.06
N TYR A 519 -4.08 -23.64 -5.93
CA TYR A 519 -3.16 -22.92 -6.80
C TYR A 519 -3.49 -21.42 -6.73
N CYS A 520 -2.48 -20.59 -6.47
CA CYS A 520 -2.59 -19.15 -6.62
C CYS A 520 -1.83 -18.68 -7.85
N TYR A 521 -2.33 -17.61 -8.44
CA TYR A 521 -1.80 -16.94 -9.60
C TYR A 521 -1.66 -15.46 -9.30
N ALA A 522 -0.58 -14.85 -9.78
CA ALA A 522 -0.31 -13.43 -9.59
C ALA A 522 0.18 -12.79 -10.90
N ARG A 523 -0.08 -11.50 -11.07
CA ARG A 523 0.55 -10.67 -12.10
C ARG A 523 0.60 -9.21 -11.66
N LEU A 524 1.40 -8.44 -12.37
CA LEU A 524 1.28 -6.99 -12.38
C LEU A 524 0.35 -6.57 -13.53
N GLN A 525 -0.31 -5.43 -13.40
CA GLN A 525 -1.27 -4.89 -14.38
C GLN A 525 -0.72 -4.85 -15.81
N ASN A 526 0.55 -4.45 -15.97
CA ASN A 526 1.23 -4.32 -17.26
C ASN A 526 1.79 -5.66 -17.81
N TRP A 527 1.59 -6.79 -17.12
CA TRP A 527 2.09 -8.11 -17.55
C TRP A 527 1.00 -8.92 -18.28
N PRO A 528 1.21 -9.32 -19.55
CA PRO A 528 0.19 -10.00 -20.36
C PRO A 528 0.04 -11.50 -20.06
N TRP A 529 0.60 -11.99 -18.95
CA TRP A 529 0.58 -13.39 -18.52
C TRP A 529 0.55 -13.47 -16.99
N TRP A 530 -0.04 -14.55 -16.47
CA TRP A 530 -0.11 -14.84 -15.04
C TRP A 530 1.05 -15.75 -14.63
N MET A 531 1.75 -15.38 -13.55
CA MET A 531 2.62 -16.29 -12.80
C MET A 531 1.77 -17.24 -11.97
N ARG A 532 2.27 -18.45 -11.71
CA ARG A 532 1.69 -19.44 -10.82
C ARG A 532 2.59 -19.58 -9.60
N LEU A 533 2.01 -19.63 -8.40
CA LEU A 533 2.74 -19.61 -7.13
C LEU A 533 2.46 -20.90 -6.32
N PRO A 534 3.45 -21.80 -6.13
CA PRO A 534 4.73 -21.90 -6.85
C PRO A 534 4.53 -22.42 -8.28
N GLU A 535 5.58 -22.36 -9.11
CA GLU A 535 5.57 -22.96 -10.45
C GLU A 535 5.30 -24.48 -10.39
N ASP A 536 5.94 -25.19 -9.44
CA ASP A 536 5.86 -26.64 -9.28
C ASP A 536 4.84 -27.09 -8.22
N GLY A 537 3.74 -27.71 -8.66
CA GLY A 537 2.80 -28.45 -7.78
C GLY A 537 1.76 -27.60 -7.03
N PRO A 538 0.87 -28.22 -6.24
CA PRO A 538 -0.07 -27.51 -5.36
C PRO A 538 0.65 -26.91 -4.16
N LEU A 539 0.10 -25.81 -3.63
CA LEU A 539 0.68 -25.12 -2.48
C LEU A 539 0.71 -26.01 -1.22
N PRO A 540 1.81 -26.03 -0.45
CA PRO A 540 1.90 -26.79 0.79
C PRO A 540 0.98 -26.19 1.85
N ARG A 541 -0.07 -26.93 2.21
CA ARG A 541 -1.11 -26.47 3.15
C ARG A 541 -0.83 -26.82 4.61
N ALA A 542 -1.28 -25.94 5.48
CA ALA A 542 -1.33 -26.02 6.92
C ALA A 542 -2.80 -25.76 7.36
N GLY A 543 -3.66 -26.76 7.18
CA GLY A 543 -5.11 -26.60 7.32
C GLY A 543 -5.64 -25.69 6.20
N ASN A 544 -6.22 -24.55 6.58
CA ASN A 544 -6.73 -23.53 5.66
C ASN A 544 -5.65 -22.54 5.19
N VAL A 545 -4.42 -22.62 5.72
CA VAL A 545 -3.31 -21.71 5.40
C VAL A 545 -2.38 -22.36 4.38
N TYR A 546 -2.10 -21.72 3.26
CA TYR A 546 -1.20 -22.20 2.22
C TYR A 546 0.07 -21.37 2.28
N ARG A 547 1.21 -22.00 2.58
CA ARG A 547 2.49 -21.30 2.62
C ARG A 547 2.98 -21.08 1.20
N VAL A 548 3.12 -19.83 0.82
CA VAL A 548 3.88 -19.42 -0.36
C VAL A 548 5.26 -18.96 0.14
N GLU A 549 6.32 -19.15 -0.63
CA GLU A 549 7.63 -18.53 -0.38
C GLU A 549 8.23 -18.02 -1.70
N GLU A 550 7.38 -17.47 -2.56
CA GLU A 550 7.79 -16.95 -3.86
C GLU A 550 8.30 -15.51 -3.74
N LYS A 551 9.35 -15.21 -4.50
CA LYS A 551 10.02 -13.90 -4.52
C LYS A 551 10.07 -13.36 -5.95
N ILE A 552 9.24 -12.36 -6.23
CA ILE A 552 9.17 -11.72 -7.55
C ILE A 552 10.08 -10.49 -7.55
N SER A 553 11.01 -10.41 -8.51
CA SER A 553 11.88 -9.24 -8.78
C SER A 553 11.45 -8.55 -10.08
N ILE A 554 11.26 -7.23 -10.06
CA ILE A 554 10.90 -6.42 -11.23
C ILE A 554 11.73 -5.13 -11.26
N ASN A 555 12.24 -4.70 -12.41
CA ASN A 555 12.80 -3.35 -12.56
C ASN A 555 11.68 -2.35 -12.91
N LEU A 556 11.67 -1.20 -12.24
CA LEU A 556 10.74 -0.08 -12.42
C LEU A 556 11.51 1.13 -12.99
N VAL A 557 10.82 1.92 -13.81
CA VAL A 557 11.33 3.13 -14.46
C VAL A 557 10.32 4.25 -14.21
N GLY A 558 10.66 5.22 -13.36
CA GLY A 558 9.72 6.25 -12.91
C GLY A 558 8.60 5.75 -11.99
N ASP A 559 7.68 6.65 -11.63
CA ASP A 559 6.57 6.40 -10.70
C ASP A 559 5.34 5.75 -11.38
N GLU A 560 5.52 4.58 -12.02
CA GLU A 560 4.36 3.77 -12.42
C GLU A 560 3.60 3.25 -11.19
N ALA A 561 2.29 3.53 -11.13
CA ALA A 561 1.40 3.03 -10.09
C ALA A 561 1.28 1.50 -10.17
N LEU A 562 1.98 0.80 -9.29
CA LEU A 562 2.10 -0.65 -9.35
C LEU A 562 0.86 -1.37 -8.81
N GLN A 563 -0.09 -1.72 -9.67
CA GLN A 563 -1.20 -2.58 -9.30
C GLN A 563 -0.84 -4.07 -9.40
N ILE A 564 -0.90 -4.79 -8.27
CA ILE A 564 -0.85 -6.26 -8.24
C ILE A 564 -2.27 -6.83 -8.41
N GLU A 565 -2.37 -7.89 -9.21
CA GLU A 565 -3.56 -8.74 -9.28
C GLU A 565 -3.21 -10.16 -8.82
N MET A 566 -4.06 -10.76 -7.99
CA MET A 566 -3.97 -12.17 -7.62
C MET A 566 -5.33 -12.86 -7.77
N PHE A 567 -5.28 -14.15 -8.08
CA PHE A 567 -6.42 -15.06 -8.18
C PHE A 567 -6.02 -16.41 -7.59
N CYS A 568 -6.90 -17.06 -6.83
CA CYS A 568 -6.64 -18.41 -6.33
C CYS A 568 -7.81 -19.35 -6.65
N GLU A 569 -7.49 -20.61 -6.92
CA GLU A 569 -8.45 -21.68 -7.17
C GLU A 569 -8.17 -22.90 -6.28
N GLY A 570 -9.24 -23.59 -5.89
CA GLY A 570 -9.21 -24.72 -4.98
C GLY A 570 -10.06 -25.89 -5.48
N GLN A 571 -9.63 -27.11 -5.16
CA GLN A 571 -10.35 -28.36 -5.38
C GLN A 571 -10.34 -29.16 -4.07
N THR A 572 -11.52 -29.44 -3.49
CA THR A 572 -11.62 -30.04 -2.14
C THR A 572 -11.14 -31.49 -2.09
N ASP A 573 -11.39 -32.27 -3.14
CA ASP A 573 -10.82 -33.59 -3.37
C ASP A 573 -10.56 -33.83 -4.86
N ALA A 574 -9.81 -34.88 -5.22
CA ALA A 574 -9.41 -35.17 -6.60
C ALA A 574 -10.56 -35.51 -7.59
N SER A 575 -11.81 -35.56 -7.13
CA SER A 575 -13.02 -35.78 -7.92
C SER A 575 -13.99 -34.58 -7.93
N ALA A 576 -13.78 -33.59 -7.05
CA ALA A 576 -14.55 -32.34 -7.04
C ALA A 576 -14.24 -31.46 -8.26
N SER A 577 -15.11 -30.49 -8.55
CA SER A 577 -14.82 -29.41 -9.51
C SER A 577 -13.83 -28.40 -8.92
N ILE A 578 -12.97 -27.83 -9.76
CA ILE A 578 -12.15 -26.66 -9.39
C ILE A 578 -13.08 -25.46 -9.19
N GLN A 579 -12.88 -24.74 -8.09
CA GLN A 579 -13.62 -23.53 -7.70
C GLN A 579 -12.65 -22.34 -7.64
N GLY A 580 -13.00 -21.23 -8.31
CA GLY A 580 -12.32 -19.95 -8.12
C GLY A 580 -12.74 -19.29 -6.80
N LEU A 581 -11.80 -18.64 -6.12
CA LEU A 581 -11.95 -18.18 -4.72
C LEU A 581 -11.89 -16.66 -4.58
N GLY A 582 -12.14 -15.93 -5.66
CA GLY A 582 -12.11 -14.48 -5.73
C GLY A 582 -10.83 -13.92 -6.35
N TYR A 583 -10.78 -12.60 -6.44
CA TYR A 583 -9.64 -11.83 -6.92
C TYR A 583 -9.19 -10.82 -5.86
N ILE A 584 -7.88 -10.59 -5.83
CA ILE A 584 -7.30 -9.39 -5.22
C ILE A 584 -6.86 -8.48 -6.36
N ARG A 585 -7.26 -7.20 -6.30
CA ARG A 585 -6.66 -6.11 -7.06
C ARG A 585 -6.24 -5.05 -6.06
N ARG A 586 -4.95 -4.69 -6.05
CA ARG A 586 -4.42 -3.69 -5.11
C ARG A 586 -3.36 -2.82 -5.77
N GLU A 587 -3.58 -1.51 -5.73
CA GLU A 587 -2.55 -0.52 -6.06
C GLU A 587 -1.55 -0.40 -4.90
N LEU A 588 -0.26 -0.49 -5.21
CA LEU A 588 0.83 -0.49 -4.25
C LEU A 588 1.58 0.84 -4.30
N GLY A 589 0.95 1.87 -3.73
CA GLY A 589 1.53 3.21 -3.58
C GLY A 589 2.86 3.23 -2.84
N SER A 590 3.62 4.31 -3.02
CA SER A 590 5.00 4.47 -2.55
C SER A 590 5.19 4.26 -1.04
N GLN A 591 4.14 4.45 -0.23
CA GLN A 591 4.15 4.17 1.22
C GLN A 591 4.51 2.71 1.58
N PHE A 592 4.34 1.75 0.66
CA PHE A 592 4.69 0.35 0.90
C PHE A 592 6.13 -0.02 0.51
N TRP A 593 6.85 0.87 -0.19
CA TRP A 593 8.11 0.52 -0.85
C TRP A 593 9.29 0.35 0.14
N HIS A 594 9.21 0.96 1.33
CA HIS A 594 10.26 0.88 2.35
C HIS A 594 10.35 -0.45 3.12
N GLY A 595 9.50 -1.44 2.83
CA GLY A 595 9.47 -2.71 3.55
C GLY A 595 8.29 -2.83 4.52
N GLY A 596 7.11 -3.18 4.00
CA GLY A 596 5.88 -3.36 4.79
C GLY A 596 5.22 -4.72 4.57
N VAL A 597 4.58 -5.26 5.62
CA VAL A 597 3.64 -6.39 5.50
C VAL A 597 2.24 -5.81 5.23
N LEU A 598 1.50 -6.41 4.31
CA LEU A 598 0.19 -5.98 3.87
C LEU A 598 -0.74 -7.19 3.74
N ASP A 599 -1.76 -7.24 4.61
CA ASP A 599 -2.87 -8.18 4.56
C ASP A 599 -3.92 -7.69 3.55
N ILE A 600 -4.28 -8.52 2.57
CA ILE A 600 -5.26 -8.18 1.54
C ILE A 600 -6.30 -9.29 1.38
N TRP A 601 -7.58 -8.94 1.55
CA TRP A 601 -8.71 -9.82 1.32
C TRP A 601 -9.13 -9.83 -0.15
N SER A 602 -9.57 -10.99 -0.64
CA SER A 602 -10.22 -11.12 -1.95
C SER A 602 -11.59 -10.44 -1.97
N ASP A 603 -11.99 -9.91 -3.11
CA ASP A 603 -13.31 -9.33 -3.44
C ASP A 603 -14.53 -10.12 -2.92
N THR A 604 -14.46 -11.45 -2.90
CA THR A 604 -15.55 -12.35 -2.46
C THR A 604 -15.22 -13.14 -1.20
N ALA A 605 -14.32 -12.63 -0.34
CA ALA A 605 -13.88 -13.22 0.94
C ALA A 605 -13.38 -14.69 0.89
N GLY A 606 -13.13 -15.25 -0.30
CA GLY A 606 -12.69 -16.64 -0.48
C GLY A 606 -11.22 -16.88 -0.14
N PHE A 607 -10.39 -15.83 -0.07
CA PHE A 607 -9.09 -15.88 0.61
C PHE A 607 -8.59 -14.52 1.14
N LEU A 608 -7.63 -14.59 2.07
CA LEU A 608 -6.79 -13.49 2.55
C LEU A 608 -5.33 -13.81 2.19
N ALA A 609 -4.57 -12.84 1.68
CA ALA A 609 -3.15 -12.99 1.35
C ALA A 609 -2.27 -12.05 2.21
N GLU A 610 -1.18 -12.60 2.76
CA GLU A 610 -0.15 -11.86 3.50
C GLU A 610 1.06 -11.59 2.59
N LEU A 611 1.21 -10.34 2.14
CA LEU A 611 2.30 -9.90 1.26
C LEU A 611 3.34 -9.09 2.04
N TYR A 612 4.60 -9.17 1.65
CA TYR A 612 5.66 -8.26 2.08
C TYR A 612 6.38 -7.67 0.87
N ILE A 613 6.43 -6.35 0.79
CA ILE A 613 6.93 -5.59 -0.37
C ILE A 613 8.11 -4.73 0.07
N ARG A 614 9.20 -4.73 -0.68
CA ARG A 614 10.33 -3.81 -0.51
C ARG A 614 10.97 -3.42 -1.85
N THR A 615 11.49 -2.21 -1.97
CA THR A 615 12.37 -1.82 -3.08
C THR A 615 13.84 -2.01 -2.75
N ARG A 616 14.64 -2.11 -3.82
CA ARG A 616 16.08 -1.97 -3.87
C ARG A 616 16.42 -0.93 -4.93
N ARG A 617 17.13 0.11 -4.51
CA ARG A 617 17.99 0.90 -5.39
C ARG A 617 19.40 0.29 -5.29
#